data_AF-A0A932JET6-F1
#
_entry.id   AF-A0A932JET6-F1
#
_cell.length_a   1.000
_cell.length_b   1.000
_cell.length_c   1.000
_cell.angle_alpha   90.00
_cell.angle_beta   90.00
_cell.angle_gamma   90.00
#
_symmetry.space_group_name_H-M   'P 1'
#
loop_
_entity.id
_entity.type
_entity.pdbx_description
1 polymer ?
#
loop_
_entity_poly.entity_id
_entity_poly.type
_entity_poly.pdbx_seq_one_letter_code
_entity_poly.pdbx_strand_id
1 'polypeptide(L)'
;MDFVQTVGRMYYEQNNHANLADKKIQYFLEHIRTVYFVKTNEFTEEFLNMVAGKSGVDIVNVRSLFLAIENTGNKEVISEDELVVLHRQIASLYEESSTERTLIGDGVIED
;
A
#
# COMPACT_ATOMS: atom_id res chain seq x y z
N MET A 1 5.46 -37.46 -15.44
CA MET A 1 5.42 -37.21 -13.98
C MET A 1 5.29 -35.70 -13.75
N ASP A 2 4.31 -35.06 -14.38
CA ASP A 2 4.36 -33.60 -14.63
C ASP A 2 3.42 -32.79 -13.73
N PHE A 3 2.47 -33.46 -13.09
CA PHE A 3 1.50 -32.81 -12.20
C PHE A 3 2.14 -32.32 -10.89
N VAL A 4 2.99 -33.14 -10.26
CA VAL A 4 3.67 -32.77 -9.00
C VAL A 4 4.61 -31.58 -9.20
N GLN A 5 5.29 -31.50 -10.34
CA GLN A 5 6.20 -30.38 -10.65
C GLN A 5 5.45 -29.08 -10.94
N THR A 6 4.32 -29.16 -11.66
CA THR A 6 3.45 -28.00 -11.94
C THR A 6 2.85 -27.43 -10.65
N VAL A 7 2.31 -28.30 -9.80
CA VAL A 7 1.75 -27.90 -8.50
C VAL A 7 2.83 -27.28 -7.61
N GLY A 8 4.01 -27.92 -7.52
CA GLY A 8 5.13 -27.39 -6.74
C GLY A 8 5.64 -26.02 -7.21
N ARG A 9 5.72 -25.79 -8.53
CA ARG A 9 6.09 -24.49 -9.10
C ARG A 9 5.06 -23.41 -8.78
N MET A 10 3.78 -23.72 -8.92
CA MET A 10 2.69 -22.79 -8.64
C MET A 10 2.68 -22.37 -7.15
N TYR A 11 2.86 -23.31 -6.22
CA TYR A 11 2.98 -22.98 -4.80
C TYR A 11 4.22 -22.11 -4.50
N TYR A 12 5.34 -22.36 -5.18
CA TYR A 12 6.54 -21.53 -5.04
C TYR A 12 6.33 -20.10 -5.55
N GLU A 13 5.70 -19.94 -6.72
CA GLU A 13 5.37 -18.63 -7.29
C GLU A 13 4.39 -17.86 -6.38
N GLN A 14 3.35 -18.52 -5.87
CA GLN A 14 2.42 -17.94 -4.90
C GLN A 14 3.09 -17.51 -3.59
N ASN A 15 3.97 -18.35 -3.04
CA ASN A 15 4.77 -17.99 -1.85
C ASN A 15 5.67 -16.77 -2.12
N ASN A 16 6.21 -16.64 -3.34
CA ASN A 16 6.99 -15.46 -3.71
C ASN A 16 6.11 -14.20 -3.78
N HIS A 17 4.90 -14.30 -4.33
CA HIS A 17 3.95 -13.19 -4.35
C HIS A 17 3.55 -12.74 -2.95
N ALA A 18 3.27 -13.67 -2.04
CA ALA A 18 3.00 -13.40 -0.62
C ALA A 18 4.16 -12.63 0.04
N ASN A 19 5.37 -13.18 -0.06
CA ASN A 19 6.58 -12.55 0.49
C ASN A 19 6.85 -11.15 -0.08
N LEU A 20 6.56 -10.94 -1.38
CA LEU A 20 6.76 -9.65 -2.03
C LEU A 20 5.69 -8.63 -1.60
N ALA A 21 4.43 -9.06 -1.46
CA ALA A 21 3.36 -8.22 -0.96
C ALA A 21 3.65 -7.76 0.47
N ASP A 22 4.06 -8.68 1.35
CA ASP A 22 4.41 -8.36 2.74
C ASP A 22 5.52 -7.30 2.81
N LYS A 23 6.59 -7.47 2.03
CA LYS A 23 7.66 -6.46 1.95
C LYS A 23 7.13 -5.10 1.49
N LYS A 24 6.31 -5.06 0.45
CA LYS A 24 5.71 -3.81 -0.05
C LYS A 24 4.84 -3.14 1.01
N ILE A 25 4.01 -3.91 1.72
CA ILE A 25 3.18 -3.42 2.83
C ILE A 25 4.06 -2.86 3.95
N GLN A 26 5.10 -3.57 4.36
CA GLN A 26 6.02 -3.11 5.41
C GLN A 26 6.67 -1.77 5.04
N TYR A 27 7.18 -1.64 3.82
CA TYR A 27 7.75 -0.37 3.33
C TYR A 27 6.71 0.76 3.28
N PHE A 28 5.49 0.46 2.85
CA PHE A 28 4.40 1.43 2.81
C PHE A 28 4.01 1.92 4.21
N LEU A 29 3.82 1.00 5.16
CA LEU A 29 3.51 1.36 6.55
C LEU A 29 4.65 2.14 7.21
N GLU A 30 5.91 1.81 6.89
CA GLU A 30 7.06 2.59 7.34
C GLU A 30 7.05 4.00 6.77
N HIS A 31 6.69 4.18 5.50
CA HIS A 31 6.52 5.50 4.91
C HIS A 31 5.44 6.32 5.65
N ILE A 32 4.30 5.72 5.99
CA ILE A 32 3.26 6.39 6.78
C ILE A 32 3.78 6.82 8.15
N ARG A 33 4.49 5.93 8.86
CA ARG A 33 5.08 6.25 10.17
C ARG A 33 6.07 7.41 10.09
N THR A 34 6.88 7.47 9.03
CA THR A 34 7.96 8.45 8.88
C THR A 34 7.52 9.78 8.29
N VAL A 35 6.60 9.78 7.32
CA VAL A 35 6.16 10.99 6.62
C VAL A 35 4.91 11.59 7.26
N TYR A 36 3.95 10.75 7.64
CA TYR A 36 2.69 11.21 8.20
C TYR A 36 2.71 11.29 9.74
N PHE A 37 3.72 10.69 10.38
CA PHE A 37 3.85 10.57 11.84
C PHE A 37 2.64 9.88 12.49
N VAL A 38 2.01 8.96 11.75
CA VAL A 38 0.85 8.18 12.20
C VAL A 38 1.29 6.78 12.58
N LYS A 39 0.89 6.30 13.76
CA LYS A 39 1.15 4.93 14.19
C LYS A 39 0.29 3.95 13.41
N THR A 40 0.89 2.91 12.86
CA THR A 40 0.20 1.90 12.03
C THR A 40 -0.08 0.61 12.83
N ASN A 41 -0.37 0.75 14.12
CA ASN A 41 -0.58 -0.41 15.01
C ASN A 41 -2.01 -0.97 14.86
N GLU A 42 -2.97 -0.09 14.58
CA GLU A 42 -4.37 -0.41 14.32
C GLU A 42 -4.87 0.49 13.20
N PHE A 43 -5.57 -0.08 12.21
CA PHE A 43 -6.14 0.67 11.09
C PHE A 43 -7.55 1.18 11.43
N THR A 44 -7.66 1.91 12.53
CA THR A 44 -8.93 2.50 12.97
C THR A 44 -9.44 3.55 11.98
N GLU A 45 -10.72 3.89 12.07
CA GLU A 45 -11.29 4.98 11.26
C GLU A 45 -10.54 6.30 11.45
N GLU A 46 -10.08 6.61 12.66
CA GLU A 46 -9.25 7.79 12.92
C GLU A 46 -7.92 7.73 12.14
N PHE A 47 -7.25 6.57 12.15
CA PHE A 47 -6.02 6.35 11.39
C PHE A 47 -6.26 6.58 9.88
N LEU A 48 -7.34 6.04 9.32
CA LEU A 48 -7.65 6.17 7.89
C LEU A 48 -7.93 7.62 7.51
N ASN A 49 -8.67 8.35 8.35
CA ASN A 49 -8.92 9.78 8.14
C ASN A 49 -7.62 10.62 8.23
N MET A 50 -6.70 10.28 9.12
CA MET A 50 -5.40 10.95 9.20
C MET A 50 -4.56 10.70 7.95
N VAL A 51 -4.54 9.47 7.42
CA VAL A 51 -3.81 9.14 6.19
C VAL A 51 -4.44 9.85 4.99
N ALA A 52 -5.76 9.83 4.85
CA ALA A 52 -6.46 10.55 3.78
C ALA A 52 -6.14 12.05 3.81
N GLY A 53 -6.29 12.69 4.97
CA GLY A 53 -6.04 14.13 5.11
C GLY A 53 -4.58 14.55 4.88
N LYS A 54 -3.61 13.66 5.17
CA LYS A 54 -2.18 13.95 4.96
C LYS A 54 -1.67 13.58 3.58
N SER A 55 -2.32 12.65 2.90
CA SER A 55 -1.93 12.18 1.57
C SER A 55 -2.63 12.90 0.43
N GLY A 56 -3.75 13.59 0.70
CA GLY A 56 -4.60 14.20 -0.32
C GLY A 56 -5.56 13.21 -0.98
N VAL A 57 -5.42 11.91 -0.69
CA VAL A 57 -6.22 10.84 -1.31
C VAL A 57 -7.59 10.72 -0.64
N ASP A 58 -8.63 10.51 -1.46
CA ASP A 58 -9.99 10.29 -0.98
C ASP A 58 -10.07 9.12 0.04
N ILE A 59 -10.82 9.33 1.12
CA ILE A 59 -11.01 8.35 2.20
C ILE A 59 -11.54 7.00 1.71
N VAL A 60 -12.33 6.97 0.63
CA VAL A 60 -12.83 5.73 0.01
C VAL A 60 -11.67 4.92 -0.57
N ASN A 61 -10.72 5.58 -1.23
CA ASN A 61 -9.54 4.93 -1.80
C ASN A 61 -8.58 4.47 -0.69
N VAL A 62 -8.39 5.29 0.35
CA VAL A 62 -7.58 4.90 1.52
C VAL A 62 -8.18 3.68 2.22
N ARG A 63 -9.50 3.67 2.49
CA ARG A 63 -10.19 2.51 3.06
C ARG A 63 -10.02 1.26 2.20
N SER A 64 -10.18 1.38 0.87
CA SER A 64 -10.02 0.25 -0.04
C SER A 64 -8.61 -0.33 0.00
N LEU A 65 -7.59 0.52 0.07
CA LEU A 65 -6.19 0.10 0.21
C LEU A 65 -5.94 -0.63 1.52
N PHE A 66 -6.38 -0.07 2.65
CA PHE A 66 -6.16 -0.72 3.94
C PHE A 66 -6.92 -2.04 4.09
N LEU A 67 -8.13 -2.13 3.53
CA LEU A 67 -8.84 -3.40 3.43
C LEU A 67 -8.07 -4.44 2.60
N ALA A 68 -7.47 -4.03 1.47
CA ALA A 68 -6.63 -4.91 0.67
C ALA A 68 -5.37 -5.35 1.43
N ILE A 69 -4.76 -4.45 2.21
CA ILE A 69 -3.61 -4.74 3.07
C ILE A 69 -3.97 -5.77 4.16
N GLU A 70 -5.09 -5.58 4.86
CA GLU A 70 -5.55 -6.54 5.87
C GLU A 70 -5.88 -7.90 5.27
N ASN A 71 -6.57 -7.92 4.13
CA ASN A 71 -6.86 -9.16 3.41
C ASN A 71 -5.58 -9.86 2.94
N THR A 72 -4.55 -9.09 2.59
CA THR A 72 -3.26 -9.62 2.17
C THR A 72 -2.49 -10.22 3.35
N GLY A 73 -2.38 -9.50 4.47
CA GLY A 73 -1.64 -9.98 5.65
C GLY A 73 -2.25 -11.22 6.32
N ASN A 74 -3.52 -11.53 6.04
CA ASN A 74 -4.20 -12.72 6.53
C ASN A 74 -4.20 -13.90 5.53
N LYS A 75 -3.65 -13.73 4.31
CA LYS A 75 -3.65 -14.76 3.27
C LYS A 75 -2.29 -15.46 3.17
N GLU A 76 -2.33 -16.79 3.22
CA GLU A 76 -1.16 -17.64 2.96
C GLU A 76 -0.77 -17.68 1.47
N VAL A 77 -1.71 -17.35 0.58
CA VAL A 77 -1.56 -17.36 -0.87
C VAL A 77 -2.10 -16.06 -1.44
N ILE A 78 -1.27 -15.38 -2.24
CA ILE A 78 -1.63 -14.18 -2.99
C ILE A 78 -1.50 -14.47 -4.48
N SER A 79 -2.54 -14.12 -5.23
CA SER A 79 -2.50 -14.18 -6.69
C SER A 79 -1.72 -13.01 -7.31
N GLU A 80 -1.22 -13.18 -8.51
CA GLU A 80 -0.53 -12.11 -9.25
C GLU A 80 -1.41 -10.87 -9.42
N ASP A 81 -2.70 -11.04 -9.75
CA ASP A 81 -3.65 -9.94 -9.88
C ASP A 81 -3.80 -9.14 -8.58
N GLU A 82 -3.91 -9.81 -7.43
CA GLU A 82 -3.98 -9.14 -6.13
C GLU A 82 -2.72 -8.33 -5.83
N LEU A 83 -1.54 -8.89 -6.14
CA LEU A 83 -0.27 -8.21 -5.99
C LEU A 83 -0.18 -6.97 -6.89
N VAL A 84 -0.67 -7.07 -8.14
CA VAL A 84 -0.72 -5.95 -9.09
C VAL A 84 -1.67 -4.86 -8.60
N VAL A 85 -2.86 -5.22 -8.11
CA VAL A 85 -3.82 -4.27 -7.55
C VAL A 85 -3.23 -3.54 -6.35
N LEU A 86 -2.64 -4.27 -5.40
CA LEU A 86 -1.97 -3.69 -4.22
C LEU A 86 -0.86 -2.72 -4.64
N HIS A 87 -0.03 -3.11 -5.62
CA HIS A 87 1.03 -2.25 -6.13
C HIS A 87 0.49 -0.95 -6.74
N ARG A 88 -0.58 -1.01 -7.52
CA ARG A 88 -1.19 0.18 -8.15
C ARG A 88 -1.80 1.12 -7.12
N GLN A 89 -2.51 0.60 -6.12
CA GLN A 89 -3.12 1.43 -5.09
C GLN A 89 -2.05 2.15 -4.25
N ILE A 90 -0.97 1.45 -3.89
CA ILE A 90 0.18 2.06 -3.21
C ILE A 90 0.84 3.14 -4.09
N ALA A 91 1.05 2.86 -5.38
CA ALA A 91 1.65 3.83 -6.30
C ALA A 91 0.81 5.09 -6.46
N SER A 92 -0.51 4.96 -6.59
CA SER A 92 -1.45 6.09 -6.68
C SER A 92 -1.34 7.02 -5.46
N LEU A 93 -1.16 6.47 -4.27
CA LEU A 93 -1.00 7.27 -3.05
C LEU A 93 0.33 8.03 -3.07
N TYR A 94 1.41 7.42 -3.57
CA TYR A 94 2.69 8.10 -3.73
C TYR A 94 2.64 9.22 -4.78
N GLU A 95 2.01 8.99 -5.93
CA GLU A 95 1.89 9.98 -7.02
C GLU A 95 1.05 11.19 -6.60
N GLU A 96 -0.06 10.99 -5.89
CA GLU A 96 -0.88 12.10 -5.39
C GLU A 96 -0.17 12.87 -4.26
N SER A 97 0.51 12.18 -3.35
CA SER A 97 1.30 12.82 -2.28
C SER A 97 2.52 13.63 -2.78
N SER A 98 2.97 13.39 -4.03
CA SER A 98 4.05 14.13 -4.68
C SER A 98 3.56 15.25 -5.58
N THR A 99 2.35 15.15 -6.12
CA THR A 99 1.72 16.19 -6.96
C THR A 99 1.33 17.42 -6.11
N GLU A 100 0.87 17.22 -4.87
CA GLU A 100 0.51 18.34 -3.98
C GLU A 100 1.70 19.19 -3.49
N ARG A 101 2.93 18.64 -3.51
CA ARG A 101 4.14 19.44 -3.19
C ARG A 101 4.52 20.47 -4.26
N THR A 102 3.96 20.38 -5.47
CA THR A 102 4.27 21.35 -6.55
C THR A 102 3.30 22.53 -6.56
N LEU A 103 2.13 22.45 -5.91
CA LEU A 103 1.11 23.51 -5.94
C LEU A 103 1.11 24.43 -4.71
N ILE A 104 1.91 24.12 -3.68
CA ILE A 104 2.01 24.94 -2.45
C ILE A 104 3.47 25.40 -2.21
N GLY A 105 4.23 25.61 -3.30
CA GLY A 105 5.66 25.94 -3.28
C GLY A 105 6.05 27.35 -3.76
N ASP A 106 5.22 28.04 -4.54
CA ASP A 106 5.56 29.37 -5.09
C ASP A 106 4.95 30.52 -4.27
N GLY A 107 4.91 30.35 -2.95
CA GLY A 107 4.67 31.41 -1.98
C GLY A 107 5.98 32.07 -1.54
N VAL A 108 6.80 32.54 -2.48
CA VAL A 108 7.89 33.45 -2.14
C VAL A 108 7.28 34.84 -1.97
N ILE A 109 7.02 35.20 -0.71
CA ILE A 109 7.00 36.58 -0.29
C ILE A 109 8.44 37.08 -0.45
N GLU A 110 8.68 37.87 -1.49
CA GLU A 110 9.79 38.83 -1.48
C GLU A 110 9.18 40.22 -1.26
N ASP A 111 9.79 40.95 -0.32
CA ASP A 111 9.51 42.35 0.03
C ASP A 111 9.34 43.29 -1.18
#